data_AF-A0A353PWB6-F1
#
_entry.id   AF-A0A353PWB6-F1
#
_cell.length_a   1.000
_cell.length_b   1.000
_cell.length_c   1.000
_cell.angle_alpha   90.00
_cell.angle_beta   90.00
_cell.angle_gamma   90.00
#
_symmetry.space_group_name_H-M   'P 1'
#
loop_
_entity.id
_entity.type
_entity.pdbx_description
1 polymer ?
#
loop_
_entity_poly.entity_id
_entity_poly.type
_entity_poly.pdbx_seq_one_letter_code
_entity_poly.pdbx_strand_id
1 'polypeptide(L)' 'MGRKLTVFMIDGSENGPRTIEIGNWSGKAIYSPRAKLIDLLKRSEFDKPGVYLLKFDPLGNSYNERI' A
#
# COMPACT_ATOMS: atom_id res chain seq x y z
N MET A 1 -15.75 14.85 -5.68
CA MET A 1 -15.26 14.33 -6.98
C MET A 1 -14.52 13.04 -6.74
N GLY A 2 -14.87 11.95 -7.42
CA GLY A 2 -14.16 10.67 -7.32
C GLY A 2 -12.84 10.70 -8.09
N ARG A 3 -11.86 9.89 -7.68
CA ARG A 3 -10.65 9.62 -8.46
C ARG A 3 -10.66 8.17 -8.92
N LYS A 4 -10.22 7.90 -10.15
CA LYS A 4 -10.01 6.54 -10.64
C LYS A 4 -8.83 5.93 -9.89
N LEU A 5 -9.03 4.74 -9.33
CA LEU A 5 -7.98 3.92 -8.76
C LEU A 5 -7.76 2.71 -9.67
N THR A 6 -6.53 2.45 -10.04
CA THR A 6 -6.15 1.22 -10.74
C THR A 6 -5.26 0.41 -9.83
N VAL A 7 -5.75 -0.77 -9.43
CA VAL A 7 -5.08 -1.66 -8.48
C VAL A 7 -4.53 -2.85 -9.25
N PHE A 8 -3.24 -3.12 -9.08
CA PHE A 8 -2.57 -4.28 -9.64
C PHE A 8 -2.13 -5.21 -8.51
N MET A 9 -2.58 -6.46 -8.56
CA MET A 9 -2.11 -7.51 -7.66
C MET A 9 -0.74 -7.99 -8.16
N ILE A 10 0.29 -7.93 -7.32
CA ILE A 10 1.66 -8.28 -7.73
C ILE A 10 1.80 -9.79 -7.90
N ASP A 11 1.19 -10.58 -7.02
CA ASP A 11 1.27 -12.04 -7.00
C ASP A 11 -0.07 -12.74 -7.31
N GLY A 12 -1.10 -11.97 -7.65
CA GLY A 12 -2.45 -12.47 -7.93
C GLY A 12 -3.25 -12.90 -6.69
N SER A 13 -2.71 -12.74 -5.47
CA SER A 13 -3.42 -13.05 -4.24
C SER A 13 -4.26 -11.87 -3.76
N GLU A 14 -5.48 -12.13 -3.30
CA GLU A 14 -6.38 -11.10 -2.74
C GLU A 14 -5.77 -10.34 -1.57
N ASN A 15 -5.00 -11.05 -0.75
CA ASN A 15 -4.29 -10.51 0.42
C ASN A 15 -2.81 -10.22 0.14
N GLY A 16 -2.37 -10.37 -1.11
CA GLY A 16 -0.99 -10.18 -1.51
C GLY A 16 -0.61 -8.70 -1.63
N PRO A 17 0.68 -8.43 -1.92
CA PRO A 17 1.13 -7.09 -2.24
C PRO A 17 0.44 -6.55 -3.50
N ARG A 18 0.12 -5.26 -3.50
CA ARG A 18 -0.57 -4.58 -4.60
C ARG A 18 -0.02 -3.18 -4.80
N THR A 19 0.02 -2.75 -6.06
CA THR A 19 0.31 -1.35 -6.42
C THR A 19 -0.98 -0.66 -6.80
N ILE A 20 -1.08 0.62 -6.46
CA ILE A 20 -2.25 1.45 -6.71
C ILE A 20 -1.78 2.70 -7.45
N GLU A 21 -2.40 2.96 -8.60
CA GLU A 21 -2.27 4.20 -9.34
C GLU A 21 -3.54 5.04 -9.17
N ILE A 22 -3.35 6.33 -8.91
CA ILE A 22 -4.43 7.29 -8.73
C ILE A 22 -4.47 8.17 -9.98
N GLY A 23 -5.63 8.27 -10.63
CA GLY A 23 -5.80 9.10 -11.81
C GLY A 23 -5.38 10.55 -11.56
N ASN A 24 -4.57 11.10 -12.47
CA ASN A 24 -3.98 12.45 -12.39
C ASN A 24 -3.02 12.67 -11.20
N TRP A 25 -2.40 11.61 -10.68
CA TRP A 25 -1.33 11.70 -9.68
C TRP A 25 -0.06 11.03 -10.20
N SER A 26 1.08 11.68 -10.02
CA SER A 26 2.40 11.18 -10.46
C SER A 26 3.02 10.16 -9.50
N GLY A 27 2.44 9.99 -8.31
CA GLY A 27 2.92 9.03 -7.32
C GLY A 27 2.41 7.62 -7.59
N LYS A 28 3.01 6.67 -6.86
CA LYS A 28 2.60 5.28 -6.83
C LYS A 28 2.38 4.88 -5.39
N ALA A 29 1.23 4.29 -5.09
CA ALA A 29 0.95 3.72 -3.78
C ALA A 29 1.21 2.21 -3.82
N ILE A 30 1.73 1.67 -2.72
CA ILE A 30 2.04 0.25 -2.59
C ILE A 30 1.53 -0.23 -1.24
N TYR A 31 0.79 -1.34 -1.24
CA TYR A 31 0.37 -2.06 -0.05
C TYR A 31 1.03 -3.43 -0.04
N SER A 32 1.42 -3.91 1.14
CA SER A 32 1.87 -5.27 1.33
C SER A 32 1.62 -5.74 2.76
N PRO A 33 1.26 -7.02 2.96
CA PRO A 33 1.37 -7.66 4.26
C PRO A 33 2.81 -7.59 4.77
N ARG A 34 2.97 -7.52 6.10
CA ARG A 34 4.29 -7.48 6.75
C ARG A 34 5.14 -8.69 6.38
N ALA A 35 4.55 -9.87 6.25
CA ALA A 35 5.24 -11.11 5.90
C ALA A 35 5.90 -11.08 4.50
N LYS A 36 5.38 -10.27 3.57
CA LYS A 36 5.88 -10.14 2.20
C LYS A 36 6.76 -8.90 1.98
N LEU A 37 6.92 -8.06 3.01
CA LEU A 37 7.61 -6.79 2.91
C LEU A 37 9.06 -6.94 2.45
N ILE A 38 9.79 -7.92 2.98
CA ILE A 38 11.22 -8.13 2.63
C ILE A 38 11.39 -8.43 1.14
N ASP A 39 10.51 -9.25 0.56
CA ASP A 39 10.57 -9.56 -0.87
C ASP A 39 10.12 -8.38 -1.73
N LEU A 40 9.14 -7.61 -1.26
CA LEU A 40 8.64 -6.43 -1.94
C LEU A 40 9.68 -5.30 -2.03
N LEU A 41 10.47 -5.11 -0.98
CA LEU A 41 11.51 -4.07 -0.92
C LEU A 41 12.61 -4.25 -1.98
N LYS A 42 12.71 -5.43 -2.61
CA LYS A 42 13.65 -5.69 -3.71
C LYS A 42 13.23 -5.01 -5.03
N ARG A 43 12.05 -4.39 -5.09
CA ARG A 43 11.55 -3.75 -6.30
C ARG A 43 12.07 -2.31 -6.43
N SER A 44 12.30 -1.88 -7.66
CA SER A 44 12.85 -0.56 -7.98
C SER A 44 11.95 0.62 -7.59
N GLU A 45 10.67 0.39 -7.27
CA GLU A 45 9.82 1.44 -6.71
C GLU A 45 10.35 2.00 -5.38
N PHE A 46 11.06 1.17 -4.59
CA PHE A 46 11.59 1.56 -3.27
C PHE A 46 12.94 2.30 -3.34
N ASP A 47 13.52 2.43 -4.53
CA ASP A 47 14.69 3.27 -4.77
C ASP A 47 14.31 4.77 -4.85
N LYS A 48 13.01 5.07 -4.93
CA LYS A 48 12.47 6.43 -5.01
C LYS A 48 12.07 6.94 -3.62
N PRO A 49 12.18 8.26 -3.36
CA PRO A 49 11.72 8.83 -2.11
C PRO A 49 10.22 8.57 -1.92
N GLY A 50 9.83 8.29 -0.69
CA GLY A 50 8.45 7.96 -0.35
C GLY A 50 8.20 8.00 1.15
N VAL A 51 6.95 7.80 1.52
CA VAL A 51 6.50 7.71 2.91
C VAL A 51 6.04 6.29 3.17
N TYR A 52 6.49 5.72 4.28
CA TYR A 52 6.05 4.42 4.76
C TYR A 52 5.04 4.59 5.90
N LEU A 53 3.91 3.91 5.78
CA LEU A 53 2.87 3.89 6.80
C LEU A 53 2.73 2.46 7.33
N LEU A 54 2.97 2.27 8.62
CA LEU A 54 2.71 1.02 9.32
C LEU A 54 1.41 1.16 10.12
N LYS A 55 0.39 0.41 9.72
CA LYS A 55 -0.88 0.31 10.47
C LYS A 55 -0.84 -0.91 11.39
N PHE A 56 -1.31 -0.73 12.62
CA PHE A 56 -1.55 -1.80 13.59
C PHE A 56 -2.99 -1.71 14.06
N ASP A 57 -3.57 -2.84 14.49
CA ASP A 57 -4.93 -2.83 15.04
C ASP A 57 -4.96 -2.04 16.36
N PRO A 58 -5.91 -1.12 16.54
CA PRO A 58 -5.94 -0.30 17.73
C PRO A 58 -6.11 -1.17 18.99
N LEU A 59 -5.23 -0.99 19.98
CA LEU A 59 -5.31 -1.68 21.28
C LEU A 59 -6.43 -1.14 22.20
N GLY A 60 -7.15 -0.09 21.77
CA GLY A 60 -8.23 0.52 22.54
C GLY A 60 -9.08 1.47 21.69
N ASN A 61 -10.24 1.86 22.22
CA ASN A 61 -11.25 2.67 21.52
C ASN A 61 -10.83 4.12 21.18
N SER A 62 -9.66 4.56 21.65
CA SER A 62 -9.17 5.93 21.46
C SER A 62 -8.72 6.23 20.02
N TYR A 63 -8.50 5.21 19.19
CA TYR A 63 -8.04 5.35 17.81
C TYR A 63 -8.99 4.61 16.86
N ASN A 64 -10.18 5.19 16.65
CA ASN A 64 -11.24 4.65 15.80
C ASN A 64 -11.05 5.04 14.32
N GLU A 65 -9.81 5.02 13.81
CA GLU A 65 -9.56 5.29 12.39
C GLU A 65 -9.76 4.02 11.57
N ARG A 66 -11.01 3.85 11.09
CA ARG A 66 -11.34 2.88 10.05
C ARG A 66 -10.94 3.47 8.69
N ILE A 67 -9.66 3.29 8.31
CA ILE A 67 -9.24 3.34 6.91
C ILE A 67 -9.54 1.99 6.27
#